data_AF-A0A496RK98-F1
#
_entry.id   AF-A0A496RK98-F1
#
_cell.length_a   1.000
_cell.length_b   1.000
_cell.length_c   1.000
_cell.angle_alpha   90.00
_cell.angle_beta   90.00
_cell.angle_gamma   90.00
#
_symmetry.space_group_name_H-M   'P 1'
#
loop_
_entity.id
_entity.type
_entity.pdbx_description
1 polymer ?
#
loop_
_entity_poly.entity_id
_entity_poly.type
_entity_poly.pdbx_seq_one_letter_code
_entity_poly.pdbx_strand_id
1 'polypeptide(L)'
;MGKTYFLFGVHNHQPIGNFPNIFEEAYQKCYLPFLTTLEAYPKVKCNFHISGPLYDWILDNHREYISKLKMLVERGQVEIISGAYYEPILPLIPDEDKFSQIRLMNEFIRKNFSATPKGIWIAERVWEPYLARIINLANLKYTFLDDTHFRYAGLSQREFSGYYLTEESYFPIYIFPISKSLRYKIPFSLAGEAIDLLKSFSAQGDILVTLF
;
A
#
# COMPACT_ATOMS: atom_id res chain seq x y z
N MET A 1 -27.22 9.60 -7.16
CA MET A 1 -25.95 9.56 -6.40
C MET A 1 -25.15 8.37 -6.88
N GLY A 2 -23.89 8.57 -7.25
CA GLY A 2 -23.01 7.46 -7.63
C GLY A 2 -22.47 6.72 -6.42
N LYS A 3 -21.73 5.64 -6.67
CA LYS A 3 -20.98 4.88 -5.68
C LYS A 3 -19.54 5.40 -5.56
N THR A 4 -19.10 5.62 -4.33
CA THR A 4 -17.68 5.77 -4.02
C THR A 4 -17.07 4.39 -3.82
N TYR A 5 -16.23 3.95 -4.75
CA TYR A 5 -15.34 2.81 -4.57
C TYR A 5 -14.15 3.30 -3.75
N PHE A 6 -13.93 2.69 -2.58
CA PHE A 6 -12.90 3.11 -1.66
C PHE A 6 -11.79 2.06 -1.59
N LEU A 7 -10.59 2.43 -2.04
CA LEU A 7 -9.38 1.64 -1.79
C LEU A 7 -8.78 2.10 -0.48
N PHE A 8 -8.66 1.16 0.45
CA PHE A 8 -8.17 1.41 1.80
C PHE A 8 -6.92 0.59 2.04
N GLY A 9 -5.77 1.25 2.17
CA GLY A 9 -4.49 0.62 2.42
C GLY A 9 -3.82 1.12 3.67
N VAL A 10 -2.85 0.34 4.15
CA VAL A 10 -1.93 0.71 5.21
C VAL A 10 -0.51 0.30 4.84
N HIS A 11 0.45 1.14 5.23
CA HIS A 11 1.87 0.89 5.12
C HIS A 11 2.48 0.73 6.52
N ASN A 12 2.98 -0.47 6.83
CA ASN A 12 3.64 -0.78 8.08
C ASN A 12 5.14 -1.02 7.84
N HIS A 13 5.97 -0.20 8.46
CA HIS A 13 7.41 -0.32 8.34
C HIS A 13 8.09 -0.14 9.70
N GLN A 14 9.17 -0.90 9.90
CA GLN A 14 10.17 -0.66 10.92
C GLN A 14 11.57 -0.78 10.28
N PRO A 15 12.45 0.22 10.45
CA PRO A 15 13.77 0.19 9.83
C PRO A 15 14.69 -0.81 10.53
N ILE A 16 15.65 -1.35 9.76
CA ILE A 16 16.73 -2.17 10.32
C ILE A 16 17.49 -1.36 11.36
N GLY A 17 17.83 -2.00 12.48
CA GLY A 17 18.59 -1.38 13.56
C GLY A 17 17.72 -0.64 14.58
N ASN A 18 16.39 -0.61 14.42
CA ASN A 18 15.50 -0.12 15.46
C ASN A 18 15.48 -1.08 16.67
N PHE A 19 15.13 -0.57 17.85
CA PHE A 19 15.18 -1.36 19.08
C PHE A 19 14.03 -2.38 19.15
N PRO A 20 14.26 -3.62 19.64
CA PRO A 20 13.21 -4.64 19.72
C PRO A 20 11.95 -4.22 20.46
N ASN A 21 12.08 -3.41 21.52
CA ASN A 21 10.92 -2.90 22.26
C ASN A 21 10.06 -1.92 21.44
N ILE A 22 10.63 -1.24 20.44
CA ILE A 22 9.89 -0.37 19.53
C ILE A 22 9.06 -1.21 18.54
N PHE A 23 9.63 -2.32 18.04
CA PHE A 23 8.86 -3.28 17.24
C PHE A 23 7.69 -3.85 18.05
N GLU A 24 7.96 -4.31 19.29
CA GLU A 24 6.95 -4.87 20.18
C GLU A 24 5.84 -3.86 20.49
N GLU A 25 6.21 -2.63 20.85
CA GLU A 25 5.24 -1.58 21.16
C GLU A 25 4.35 -1.26 19.94
N ALA A 26 4.94 -1.12 18.75
CA ALA A 26 4.19 -0.87 17.52
C ALA A 26 3.27 -2.05 17.17
N TYR A 27 3.73 -3.29 17.40
CA TYR A 27 2.92 -4.48 17.22
C TYR A 27 1.69 -4.50 18.12
N GLN A 28 1.88 -4.32 19.43
CA GLN A 28 0.80 -4.37 20.42
C GLN A 28 -0.18 -3.20 20.27
N LYS A 29 0.30 -2.00 19.90
CA LYS A 29 -0.54 -0.80 19.83
C LYS A 29 -1.17 -0.56 18.46
N CYS A 30 -0.56 -1.04 17.37
CA CYS A 30 -0.99 -0.73 16.02
C CYS A 30 -1.29 -1.99 15.20
N TYR A 31 -0.27 -2.82 14.94
CA TYR A 31 -0.38 -3.88 13.93
C TYR A 31 -1.43 -4.93 14.32
N LEU A 32 -1.33 -5.49 15.53
CA LEU A 32 -2.26 -6.53 15.99
C LEU A 32 -3.69 -6.01 16.23
N PRO A 33 -3.91 -4.86 16.91
CA PRO A 33 -5.26 -4.31 17.07
C PRO A 33 -5.93 -3.98 15.74
N PHE A 34 -5.19 -3.42 14.78
CA PHE A 34 -5.72 -3.12 13.45
C PHE A 34 -6.16 -4.40 12.72
N LEU A 35 -5.28 -5.41 12.67
CA LEU A 35 -5.57 -6.68 12.01
C LEU A 35 -6.77 -7.40 12.66
N THR A 36 -6.82 -7.42 14.00
CA THR A 36 -7.90 -8.05 14.78
C THR A 36 -9.23 -7.34 14.54
N THR A 37 -9.21 -6.00 14.50
CA THR A 37 -10.41 -5.22 14.17
C THR A 37 -10.87 -5.53 12.76
N LEU A 38 -9.96 -5.50 11.78
CA LEU A 38 -10.29 -5.81 10.39
C LEU A 38 -10.84 -7.23 10.21
N GLU A 39 -10.33 -8.21 10.96
CA GLU A 39 -10.85 -9.59 10.98
C GLU A 39 -12.32 -9.65 11.41
N ALA A 40 -12.73 -8.83 12.39
CA ALA A 40 -14.09 -8.75 12.91
C ALA A 40 -15.12 -8.12 11.93
N TYR A 41 -14.65 -7.45 10.86
CA TYR A 41 -15.51 -6.87 9.82
C TYR A 41 -15.28 -7.48 8.43
N PRO A 42 -15.79 -8.71 8.15
CA PRO A 42 -15.59 -9.47 6.90
C PRO A 42 -15.78 -8.74 5.56
N LYS A 43 -16.57 -7.66 5.56
CA LYS A 43 -16.91 -6.88 4.37
C LYS A 43 -15.92 -5.74 4.08
N VAL A 44 -15.09 -5.36 5.06
CA VAL A 44 -14.09 -4.30 4.91
C VAL A 44 -12.85 -4.91 4.29
N LYS A 45 -12.51 -4.48 3.08
CA LYS A 45 -11.30 -4.90 2.38
C LYS A 45 -10.16 -3.94 2.65
N CYS A 46 -8.93 -4.43 2.70
CA CYS A 46 -7.77 -3.59 2.94
C CYS A 46 -6.52 -4.07 2.20
N ASN A 47 -5.73 -3.14 1.70
CA ASN A 47 -4.42 -3.38 1.12
C ASN A 47 -3.35 -3.27 2.21
N PHE A 48 -2.45 -4.24 2.32
CA PHE A 48 -1.37 -4.22 3.33
C PHE A 48 -0.02 -4.19 2.64
N HIS A 49 0.75 -3.14 2.87
CA HIS A 49 2.20 -3.20 2.69
C HIS A 49 2.87 -3.36 4.07
N ILE A 50 3.74 -4.37 4.21
CA ILE A 50 4.57 -4.59 5.40
C ILE A 50 6.00 -4.77 4.90
N SER A 51 6.95 -4.00 5.44
CA SER A 51 8.36 -4.10 5.06
C SER A 51 8.99 -5.45 5.45
N GLY A 52 10.01 -5.90 4.72
CA GLY A 52 10.73 -7.16 4.97
C GLY A 52 11.26 -7.31 6.40
N PRO A 53 12.03 -6.35 6.95
CA PRO A 53 12.50 -6.41 8.34
C PRO A 53 11.38 -6.58 9.38
N LEU A 54 10.22 -5.95 9.13
CA LEU A 54 9.06 -6.11 10.00
C LEU A 54 8.46 -7.51 9.87
N TYR A 55 8.38 -8.07 8.65
CA TYR A 55 7.99 -9.45 8.46
C TYR A 55 8.92 -10.45 9.16
N ASP A 56 10.23 -10.25 9.06
CA ASP A 56 11.23 -11.09 9.71
C ASP A 56 11.03 -11.08 11.24
N TRP A 57 10.89 -9.88 11.82
CA TRP A 57 10.62 -9.74 13.25
C TRP A 57 9.30 -10.40 13.67
N ILE A 58 8.22 -10.23 12.89
CA ILE A 58 6.93 -10.87 13.18
C ILE A 58 7.04 -12.41 13.11
N LEU A 59 7.78 -12.97 12.15
CA LEU A 59 7.93 -14.42 12.02
C LEU A 59 8.65 -15.07 13.21
N ASP A 60 9.59 -14.33 13.81
CA ASP A 60 10.38 -14.77 14.95
C ASP A 60 9.64 -14.58 16.29
N ASN A 61 8.81 -13.55 16.42
CA ASN A 61 8.20 -13.17 17.71
C ASN A 61 6.67 -13.43 17.78
N HIS A 62 5.96 -13.28 16.66
CA HIS A 62 4.48 -13.27 16.60
C HIS A 62 3.95 -14.01 15.36
N ARG A 63 4.38 -15.26 15.16
CA ARG A 63 4.02 -16.04 13.97
C ARG A 63 2.51 -16.19 13.76
N GLU A 64 1.72 -16.15 14.84
CA GLU A 64 0.25 -16.13 14.81
C GLU A 64 -0.33 -14.97 14.00
N TYR A 65 0.38 -13.83 13.93
CA TYR A 65 -0.01 -12.70 13.10
C TYR A 65 0.04 -13.07 11.61
N ILE A 66 1.08 -13.79 11.17
CA ILE A 66 1.20 -14.26 9.78
C ILE A 66 0.08 -15.24 9.45
N SER A 67 -0.24 -16.16 10.36
CA SER A 67 -1.37 -17.08 10.18
C SER A 67 -2.71 -16.35 10.06
N LYS A 68 -2.96 -15.35 10.91
CA LYS A 68 -4.17 -14.53 10.85
C LYS A 68 -4.24 -13.72 9.56
N LEU A 69 -3.15 -13.05 9.18
CA LEU A 69 -3.06 -12.29 7.94
C LEU A 69 -3.27 -13.20 6.71
N LYS A 70 -2.69 -14.40 6.69
CA LYS A 70 -2.90 -15.40 5.63
C LYS A 70 -4.37 -15.77 5.48
N MET A 71 -5.08 -16.04 6.58
CA MET A 71 -6.52 -16.31 6.53
C MET A 71 -7.31 -15.13 5.91
N LEU A 72 -6.93 -13.88 6.22
CA LEU A 72 -7.59 -12.71 5.62
C LEU A 72 -7.30 -12.56 4.12
N VAL A 73 -6.11 -12.96 3.68
CA VAL A 73 -5.73 -13.03 2.26
C VAL A 73 -6.54 -14.11 1.54
N GLU A 74 -6.61 -15.33 2.10
CA GLU A 74 -7.33 -16.47 1.51
C GLU A 74 -8.83 -16.19 1.32
N ARG A 75 -9.46 -15.46 2.24
CA ARG A 75 -10.88 -15.06 2.12
C ARG A 75 -11.10 -13.81 1.26
N GLY A 76 -10.06 -13.27 0.63
CA GLY A 76 -10.13 -12.10 -0.25
C GLY A 76 -10.44 -10.78 0.46
N GLN A 77 -10.18 -10.71 1.77
CA GLN A 77 -10.35 -9.49 2.55
C GLN A 77 -9.11 -8.59 2.48
N VAL A 78 -7.93 -9.20 2.46
CA VAL A 78 -6.66 -8.48 2.37
C VAL A 78 -5.96 -8.78 1.06
N GLU A 79 -5.48 -7.73 0.39
CA GLU A 79 -4.48 -7.85 -0.68
C GLU A 79 -3.11 -7.42 -0.12
N ILE A 80 -2.11 -8.30 -0.24
CA ILE A 80 -0.74 -7.97 0.13
C ILE A 80 -0.08 -7.21 -1.02
N ILE A 81 0.41 -6.02 -0.71
CA ILE A 81 1.16 -5.14 -1.59
C ILE A 81 2.65 -5.45 -1.44
N SER A 82 3.37 -5.51 -2.56
CA SER A 82 4.82 -5.68 -2.57
C SER A 82 5.55 -4.37 -2.27
N GLY A 83 6.87 -4.42 -2.26
CA GLY A 83 7.77 -3.32 -2.00
C GLY A 83 9.21 -3.76 -2.23
N ALA A 84 10.14 -2.85 -2.00
CA ALA A 84 11.54 -3.23 -1.84
C ALA A 84 11.72 -3.80 -0.42
N TYR A 85 12.30 -5.00 -0.29
CA TYR A 85 12.33 -5.74 0.98
C TYR A 85 12.81 -4.90 2.18
N TYR A 86 13.91 -4.17 2.00
CA TYR A 86 14.54 -3.37 3.04
C TYR A 86 14.18 -1.87 2.99
N GLU A 87 13.13 -1.50 2.25
CA GLU A 87 12.64 -0.12 2.12
C GLU A 87 13.66 0.94 1.66
N PRO A 88 14.58 0.64 0.71
CA PRO A 88 15.39 1.69 0.11
C PRO A 88 14.52 2.67 -0.68
N ILE A 89 15.00 3.91 -0.80
CA ILE A 89 14.50 4.85 -1.81
C ILE A 89 14.92 4.28 -3.18
N LEU A 90 13.98 3.65 -3.87
CA LEU A 90 14.26 2.89 -5.11
C LEU A 90 15.08 3.70 -6.12
N PRO A 91 14.78 4.99 -6.41
CA PRO A 91 15.61 5.75 -7.35
C PRO A 91 17.09 5.93 -7.00
N LEU A 92 17.49 5.70 -5.74
CA LEU A 92 18.85 5.93 -5.25
C LEU A 92 19.75 4.69 -5.31
N ILE A 93 19.24 3.55 -5.77
CA ILE A 93 20.00 2.29 -5.85
C ILE A 93 20.09 1.78 -7.31
N PRO A 94 21.10 0.97 -7.67
CA PRO A 94 21.22 0.37 -9.01
C PRO A 94 20.02 -0.49 -9.39
N ASP A 95 19.72 -0.61 -10.68
CA ASP A 95 18.57 -1.38 -11.19
C ASP A 95 18.61 -2.85 -10.71
N GLU A 96 19.79 -3.45 -10.65
CA GLU A 96 20.02 -4.82 -10.19
C GLU A 96 19.57 -5.02 -8.72
N ASP A 97 19.81 -4.01 -7.88
CA ASP A 97 19.39 -4.00 -6.48
C ASP A 97 17.88 -3.76 -6.37
N LYS A 98 17.30 -2.88 -7.20
CA LYS A 98 15.84 -2.69 -7.28
C LYS A 98 15.15 -4.03 -7.55
N PHE A 99 15.59 -4.75 -8.58
CA PHE A 99 15.04 -6.07 -8.94
C PHE A 99 15.24 -7.10 -7.83
N SER A 100 16.41 -7.13 -7.20
CA SER A 100 16.70 -8.06 -6.11
C SER A 100 15.82 -7.81 -4.89
N GLN A 101 15.66 -6.54 -4.48
CA GLN A 101 14.79 -6.14 -3.38
C GLN A 101 13.32 -6.51 -3.62
N ILE A 102 12.80 -6.23 -4.81
CA ILE A 102 11.41 -6.56 -5.18
C ILE A 102 11.23 -8.08 -5.26
N ARG A 103 12.21 -8.80 -5.81
CA ARG A 103 12.17 -10.26 -5.90
C ARG A 103 12.12 -10.91 -4.51
N LEU A 104 12.95 -10.46 -3.57
CA LEU A 104 12.93 -10.94 -2.18
C LEU A 104 11.56 -10.77 -1.54
N MET A 105 10.95 -9.58 -1.68
CA MET A 105 9.60 -9.33 -1.17
C MET A 105 8.55 -10.22 -1.84
N ASN A 106 8.59 -10.34 -3.17
CA ASN A 106 7.66 -11.16 -3.92
C ASN A 106 7.78 -12.65 -3.56
N GLU A 107 9.00 -13.16 -3.35
CA GLU A 107 9.26 -14.54 -2.91
C GLU A 107 8.75 -14.78 -1.50
N PHE A 108 8.99 -13.84 -0.59
CA PHE A 108 8.46 -13.88 0.77
C PHE A 108 6.92 -13.96 0.77
N ILE A 109 6.26 -13.10 0.00
CA ILE A 109 4.80 -13.05 -0.07
C ILE A 109 4.23 -14.37 -0.64
N ARG A 110 4.83 -14.89 -1.72
CA ARG A 110 4.42 -16.18 -2.29
C ARG A 110 4.57 -17.32 -1.30
N LYS A 111 5.70 -17.39 -0.59
CA LYS A 111 6.01 -18.46 0.36
C LYS A 111 5.05 -18.46 1.55
N ASN A 112 4.80 -17.29 2.14
CA ASN A 112 4.06 -17.20 3.40
C ASN A 112 2.55 -17.07 3.23
N PHE A 113 2.09 -16.40 2.16
CA PHE A 113 0.66 -16.11 1.96
C PHE A 113 0.05 -16.85 0.77
N SER A 114 0.83 -17.64 0.02
CA SER A 114 0.38 -18.31 -1.21
C SER A 114 -0.26 -17.33 -2.22
N ALA A 115 0.18 -16.07 -2.19
CA ALA A 115 -0.33 -14.98 -3.00
C ALA A 115 0.75 -14.45 -3.96
N THR A 116 0.33 -13.96 -5.13
CA THR A 116 1.22 -13.26 -6.06
C THR A 116 0.85 -11.77 -6.05
N PRO A 117 1.68 -10.89 -5.48
CA PRO A 117 1.36 -9.46 -5.41
C PRO A 117 1.29 -8.86 -6.82
N LYS A 118 0.43 -7.85 -6.97
CA LYS A 118 0.27 -7.09 -8.22
C LYS A 118 0.59 -5.61 -8.05
N GLY A 119 0.46 -5.08 -6.84
CA GLY A 119 0.86 -3.72 -6.49
C GLY A 119 2.24 -3.65 -5.85
N ILE A 120 2.85 -2.47 -5.92
CA ILE A 120 4.04 -2.10 -5.16
C ILE A 120 3.80 -0.83 -4.37
N TRP A 121 4.31 -0.77 -3.14
CA TRP A 121 4.51 0.46 -2.40
C TRP A 121 5.91 1.00 -2.69
N ILE A 122 5.99 2.28 -3.07
CA ILE A 122 7.25 2.98 -3.30
C ILE A 122 7.61 3.74 -2.04
N ALA A 123 8.70 3.33 -1.39
CA ALA A 123 9.21 3.95 -0.18
C ALA A 123 9.34 5.47 -0.35
N GLU A 124 8.78 6.21 0.61
CA GLU A 124 8.68 7.67 0.61
C GLU A 124 8.03 8.32 -0.62
N ARG A 125 7.33 7.52 -1.43
CA ARG A 125 6.71 7.94 -2.70
C ARG A 125 7.70 8.66 -3.63
N VAL A 126 9.00 8.38 -3.54
CA VAL A 126 10.00 8.99 -4.44
C VAL A 126 9.88 8.35 -5.82
N TRP A 127 9.38 9.12 -6.77
CA TRP A 127 9.04 8.64 -8.11
C TRP A 127 9.98 9.18 -9.18
N GLU A 128 10.46 8.27 -10.03
CA GLU A 128 11.14 8.59 -11.29
C GLU A 128 10.46 7.81 -12.43
N PRO A 129 10.28 8.40 -13.63
CA PRO A 129 9.54 7.76 -14.73
C PRO A 129 10.03 6.35 -15.08
N TYR A 130 11.34 6.11 -15.02
CA TYR A 130 11.94 4.80 -15.33
C TYR A 130 11.52 3.68 -14.37
N LEU A 131 10.98 4.00 -13.18
CA LEU A 131 10.43 2.98 -12.28
C LEU A 131 9.24 2.25 -12.90
N ALA A 132 8.52 2.83 -13.86
CA ALA A 132 7.45 2.14 -14.58
C ALA A 132 7.96 0.84 -15.23
N ARG A 133 9.11 0.88 -15.91
CA ARG A 133 9.76 -0.29 -16.50
C ARG A 133 10.22 -1.29 -15.44
N ILE A 134 10.83 -0.84 -14.35
CA ILE A 134 11.28 -1.74 -13.27
C ILE A 134 10.11 -2.50 -12.66
N ILE A 135 9.01 -1.79 -12.34
CA ILE A 135 7.80 -2.36 -11.74
C ILE A 135 7.17 -3.37 -12.69
N ASN A 136 7.02 -3.01 -13.97
CA ASN A 136 6.45 -3.88 -14.98
C ASN A 136 7.29 -5.15 -15.21
N LEU A 137 8.62 -5.02 -15.38
CA LEU A 137 9.53 -6.14 -15.56
C LEU A 137 9.60 -7.05 -14.31
N ALA A 138 9.31 -6.51 -13.13
CA ALA A 138 9.13 -7.28 -11.90
C ALA A 138 7.76 -7.99 -11.79
N ASN A 139 6.95 -7.98 -12.87
CA ASN A 139 5.59 -8.52 -12.95
C ASN A 139 4.56 -7.86 -12.01
N LEU A 140 4.83 -6.62 -11.62
CA LEU A 140 3.91 -5.77 -10.87
C LEU A 140 3.22 -4.81 -11.85
N LYS A 141 1.99 -4.41 -11.53
CA LYS A 141 1.08 -3.73 -12.46
C LYS A 141 0.72 -2.31 -12.04
N TYR A 142 0.86 -2.00 -10.76
CA TYR A 142 0.43 -0.70 -10.26
C TYR A 142 1.20 -0.25 -9.03
N THR A 143 1.16 1.05 -8.78
CA THR A 143 1.69 1.70 -7.58
C THR A 143 0.74 2.80 -7.08
N PHE A 144 1.06 3.37 -5.93
CA PHE A 144 0.36 4.48 -5.30
C PHE A 144 1.29 5.69 -5.20
N LEU A 145 0.82 6.87 -5.62
CA LEU A 145 1.57 8.12 -5.47
C LEU A 145 0.70 9.22 -4.86
N ASP A 146 1.33 10.15 -4.17
CA ASP A 146 0.65 11.33 -3.63
C ASP A 146 0.11 12.24 -4.74
N ASP A 147 -1.02 12.90 -4.47
CA ASP A 147 -1.66 13.89 -5.36
C ASP A 147 -0.69 14.94 -5.92
N THR A 148 0.36 15.27 -5.16
CA THR A 148 1.37 16.25 -5.50
C THR A 148 2.16 15.87 -6.76
N HIS A 149 2.40 14.57 -7.00
CA HIS A 149 3.06 14.10 -8.23
C HIS A 149 2.25 14.45 -9.48
N PHE A 150 0.94 14.31 -9.40
CA PHE A 150 0.03 14.65 -10.50
C PHE A 150 -0.03 16.15 -10.75
N ARG A 151 0.06 16.96 -9.69
CA ARG A 151 0.16 18.43 -9.80
C ARG A 151 1.48 18.84 -10.46
N TYR A 152 2.60 18.23 -10.08
CA TYR A 152 3.90 18.48 -10.71
C TYR A 152 3.95 18.02 -12.17
N ALA A 153 3.16 17.03 -12.55
CA ALA A 153 2.94 16.65 -13.95
C ALA A 153 2.05 17.64 -14.73
N GLY A 154 1.58 18.73 -14.10
CA GLY A 154 0.80 19.79 -14.75
C GLY A 154 -0.72 19.63 -14.66
N LEU A 155 -1.23 18.66 -13.90
CA LEU A 155 -2.67 18.49 -13.72
C LEU A 155 -3.22 19.44 -12.66
N SER A 156 -4.32 20.12 -12.99
CA SER A 156 -4.90 21.20 -12.17
C SER A 156 -6.18 20.80 -11.41
N GLN A 157 -6.49 19.51 -11.33
CA GLN A 157 -7.69 19.03 -10.63
C GLN A 157 -7.61 19.31 -9.12
N ARG A 158 -8.76 19.57 -8.49
CA ARG A 158 -8.84 19.75 -7.03
C ARG A 158 -8.51 18.46 -6.30
N GLU A 159 -9.10 17.35 -6.77
CA GLU A 159 -8.92 15.99 -6.26
C GLU A 159 -8.59 15.07 -7.43
N PHE A 160 -7.74 14.07 -7.17
CA PHE A 160 -7.39 13.04 -8.13
C PHE A 160 -8.05 11.72 -7.72
N SER A 161 -8.70 11.07 -8.67
CA SER A 161 -9.51 9.88 -8.45
C SER A 161 -9.29 8.88 -9.59
N GLY A 162 -9.78 7.66 -9.43
CA GLY A 162 -9.52 6.60 -10.41
C GLY A 162 -8.07 6.13 -10.36
N TYR A 163 -7.52 5.88 -11.54
CA TYR A 163 -6.13 5.54 -11.75
C TYR A 163 -5.68 6.18 -13.06
N TYR A 164 -4.38 6.38 -13.20
CA TYR A 164 -3.76 6.93 -14.39
C TYR A 164 -2.78 5.92 -14.97
N LEU A 165 -2.63 5.93 -16.28
CA LEU A 165 -1.61 5.13 -16.96
C LEU A 165 -0.33 5.95 -17.08
N THR A 166 0.81 5.33 -16.75
CA THR A 166 2.14 5.84 -17.10
C THR A 166 2.94 4.73 -17.74
N GLU A 167 3.99 5.07 -18.46
CA GLU A 167 4.88 4.10 -19.10
C GLU A 167 6.31 4.62 -19.14
N GLU A 168 7.25 3.70 -19.26
CA GLU A 168 8.59 4.00 -19.76
C GLU A 168 8.99 2.89 -20.73
N SER A 169 9.56 3.26 -21.88
CA SER A 169 10.00 2.33 -22.93
C SER A 169 8.97 1.25 -23.29
N TYR A 170 7.69 1.60 -23.42
CA TYR A 170 6.58 0.69 -23.72
C TYR A 170 6.22 -0.29 -22.59
N PHE A 171 6.67 -0.04 -21.36
CA PHE A 171 6.33 -0.81 -20.17
C PHE A 171 5.33 -0.04 -19.29
N PRO A 172 4.01 -0.20 -19.50
CA PRO A 172 3.01 0.56 -18.78
C PRO A 172 2.73 0.00 -17.38
N ILE A 173 2.38 0.89 -16.46
CA ILE A 173 1.79 0.57 -15.15
C ILE A 173 0.65 1.53 -14.82
N TYR A 174 -0.20 1.16 -13.86
CA TYR A 174 -1.22 2.05 -13.30
C TYR A 174 -0.71 2.76 -12.06
N ILE A 175 -1.05 4.04 -11.91
CA ILE A 175 -0.80 4.82 -10.68
C ILE A 175 -2.14 5.22 -10.07
N PHE A 176 -2.33 4.84 -8.81
CA PHE A 176 -3.47 5.28 -8.00
C PHE A 176 -3.07 6.52 -7.19
N PRO A 177 -3.74 7.67 -7.39
CA PRO A 177 -3.49 8.86 -6.59
C PRO A 177 -4.01 8.68 -5.16
N ILE A 178 -3.15 8.86 -4.16
CA ILE A 178 -3.55 8.87 -2.75
C ILE A 178 -4.22 10.22 -2.44
N SER A 179 -5.45 10.17 -1.97
CA SER A 179 -6.21 11.36 -1.61
C SER A 179 -5.64 12.01 -0.35
N LYS A 180 -5.11 13.22 -0.52
CA LYS A 180 -4.64 14.05 0.59
C LYS A 180 -5.78 14.35 1.56
N SER A 181 -6.99 14.66 1.08
CA SER A 181 -8.12 14.96 1.95
C SER A 181 -8.50 13.76 2.83
N LEU A 182 -8.46 12.53 2.30
CA LEU A 182 -8.66 11.32 3.11
C LEU A 182 -7.53 11.12 4.14
N ARG A 183 -6.26 11.28 3.76
CA ARG A 183 -5.11 11.11 4.69
C ARG A 183 -5.17 12.05 5.90
N TYR A 184 -5.64 13.27 5.71
CA TYR A 184 -5.78 14.24 6.82
C TYR A 184 -7.06 14.02 7.64
N LYS A 185 -8.05 13.32 7.08
CA LYS A 185 -9.34 13.08 7.72
C LYS A 185 -9.38 11.77 8.50
N ILE A 186 -8.76 10.71 7.98
CA ILE A 186 -8.75 9.36 8.56
C ILE A 186 -7.35 9.07 9.08
N PRO A 187 -7.17 8.68 10.36
CA PRO A 187 -8.20 8.37 11.37
C PRO A 187 -8.52 9.54 12.33
N PHE A 188 -8.08 10.76 12.04
CA PHE A 188 -8.05 11.87 13.02
C PHE A 188 -9.38 12.57 13.29
N SER A 189 -10.36 12.44 12.40
CA SER A 189 -11.71 13.03 12.56
C SER A 189 -12.74 12.01 13.04
N LEU A 190 -13.92 12.50 13.43
CA LEU A 190 -15.05 11.64 13.77
C LEU A 190 -15.44 10.79 12.56
N ALA A 191 -15.77 9.51 12.80
CA ALA A 191 -16.11 8.56 11.74
C ALA A 191 -17.22 9.06 10.80
N GLY A 192 -18.25 9.74 11.35
CA GLY A 192 -19.32 10.34 10.55
C GLY A 192 -18.79 11.35 9.52
N GLU A 193 -17.86 12.21 9.92
CA GLU A 193 -17.27 13.21 9.02
C GLU A 193 -16.41 12.58 7.91
N ALA A 194 -15.71 11.48 8.22
CA ALA A 194 -14.96 10.73 7.21
C ALA A 194 -15.90 10.04 6.20
N ILE A 195 -17.02 9.49 6.68
CA ILE A 195 -18.06 8.91 5.82
C ILE A 195 -18.73 9.98 4.95
N ASP A 196 -18.98 11.16 5.49
CA ASP A 196 -19.56 12.27 4.73
C ASP A 196 -18.58 12.77 3.65
N LEU A 197 -17.28 12.83 3.96
CA LEU A 197 -16.26 13.09 2.95
C LEU A 197 -16.26 12.02 1.84
N LEU A 198 -16.29 10.73 2.19
CA LEU A 198 -16.36 9.64 1.20
C LEU A 198 -17.60 9.75 0.30
N LYS A 199 -18.76 10.07 0.86
CA LYS A 199 -20.01 10.28 0.09
C LYS A 199 -19.95 11.50 -0.82
N SER A 200 -19.19 12.55 -0.44
CA SER A 200 -19.09 13.78 -1.22
C SER A 200 -18.41 13.57 -2.58
N PHE A 201 -17.52 12.59 -2.70
CA PHE A 201 -16.80 12.31 -3.95
C PHE A 201 -17.74 11.84 -5.07
N SER A 202 -18.80 11.08 -4.77
CA SER A 202 -19.69 10.50 -5.79
C SER A 202 -20.89 11.37 -6.16
N ALA A 203 -20.79 12.68 -5.91
CA ALA A 203 -21.85 13.66 -6.20
C ALA A 203 -22.23 13.70 -7.69
N GLN A 204 -21.26 13.50 -8.58
CA GLN A 204 -21.44 13.59 -10.04
C GLN A 204 -21.43 12.24 -10.76
N GLY A 205 -21.27 11.12 -10.04
CA GLY A 205 -21.19 9.79 -10.63
C GLY A 205 -20.41 8.81 -9.77
N ASP A 206 -20.26 7.59 -10.27
CA ASP A 206 -19.40 6.58 -9.66
C ASP A 206 -17.93 7.06 -9.69
N ILE A 207 -17.21 6.88 -8.58
CA ILE A 207 -15.84 7.39 -8.43
C ILE A 207 -15.01 6.43 -7.60
N LEU A 208 -13.73 6.31 -7.91
CA LEU A 208 -12.76 5.53 -7.15
C LEU A 208 -11.83 6.49 -6.39
N VAL A 209 -11.70 6.32 -5.08
CA VAL A 209 -10.80 7.11 -4.24
C VAL A 209 -9.90 6.20 -3.43
N THR A 210 -8.66 6.63 -3.23
CA THR A 210 -7.62 5.82 -2.59
C THR A 210 -7.12 6.50 -1.32
N LEU A 211 -7.11 5.75 -0.23
CA LEU A 211 -6.35 6.04 0.98
C LEU A 211 -5.31 4.93 1.13
N PHE A 212 -4.06 5.30 1.39
CA PHE A 212 -2.97 4.39 1.71
C PHE A 212 -2.03 5.08 2.70
#